data_AF-Z9JXH9-F1
#
_entry.id   AF-Z9JXH9-F1
#
_cell.length_a   1.000
_cell.length_b   1.000
_cell.length_c   1.000
_cell.angle_alpha   90.00
_cell.angle_beta   90.00
_cell.angle_gamma   90.00
#
_symmetry.space_group_name_H-M   'P 1'
#
loop_
_entity.id
_entity.type
_entity.pdbx_description
1 polymer ?
#
loop_
_entity_poly.entity_id
_entity_poly.type
_entity_poly.pdbx_seq_one_letter_code
_entity_poly.pdbx_strand_id
1 'polypeptide(L)'
;MNDRSPQNPTDVLILGVRHLERSIPDAALARGLAHLRRWRPDVIAIESLPGHLVVEYASRGGPFHDFPVGGAPTARELAESAAHLQDWDVWTARSVARDESADLTDRVIGWLLAREPLNALLLPWQTADVPAALLDELSAVCELPTERVRIGVRLALDLGHRELAHIDDHAGLAITERLTSSWMDILEQSDASGELRDSGPPPVPEPADEWDEWMRMAGPSFLSWIEDLESGSLARSHVKTFIHRARLAQWRARNLAMAARLREATGRCPGGRVLVIVGSAHVPPLRAALTTDQHDLRIVDLRELDGESGLTAPR
;
A
#
# COMPACT_ATOMS: atom_id res chain seq x y z
N MET A 1 -12.45 -1.33 23.17
CA MET A 1 -11.85 -2.65 22.88
C MET A 1 -12.96 -3.56 22.42
N ASN A 2 -12.95 -3.98 21.15
CA ASN A 2 -13.92 -4.96 20.66
C ASN A 2 -13.63 -6.32 21.32
N ASP A 3 -14.69 -7.00 21.73
CA ASP A 3 -14.72 -8.31 22.37
C ASP A 3 -14.39 -9.43 21.35
N ARG A 4 -13.16 -9.44 20.82
CA ARG A 4 -12.70 -10.48 19.88
C ARG A 4 -11.64 -11.36 20.55
N SER A 5 -11.93 -12.66 20.57
CA SER A 5 -11.04 -13.66 21.14
C SER A 5 -9.79 -13.83 20.28
N PRO A 6 -8.58 -13.83 20.87
CA PRO A 6 -7.33 -14.11 20.16
C PRO A 6 -7.25 -15.57 19.63
N GLN A 7 -8.28 -16.38 19.87
CA GLN A 7 -8.40 -17.74 19.34
C GLN A 7 -8.90 -17.78 17.88
N ASN A 8 -9.46 -16.68 17.38
CA ASN A 8 -9.90 -16.57 15.99
C ASN A 8 -8.73 -16.18 15.07
N PRO A 9 -8.72 -16.60 13.79
CA PRO A 9 -7.75 -16.11 12.83
C PRO A 9 -7.89 -14.60 12.64
N THR A 10 -6.78 -13.92 12.36
CA THR A 10 -6.78 -12.52 11.93
C THR A 10 -7.32 -12.45 10.51
N ASP A 11 -8.36 -11.63 10.33
CA ASP A 11 -8.98 -11.37 9.04
C ASP A 11 -8.15 -10.39 8.22
N VAL A 12 -7.83 -10.73 6.98
CA VAL A 12 -7.07 -9.88 6.06
C VAL A 12 -7.89 -9.63 4.80
N LEU A 13 -8.30 -8.39 4.59
CA LEU A 13 -8.95 -7.94 3.36
C LEU A 13 -7.92 -7.22 2.48
N ILE A 14 -7.62 -7.78 1.31
CA ILE A 14 -6.70 -7.16 0.34
C ILE A 14 -7.53 -6.46 -0.73
N LEU A 15 -7.60 -5.14 -0.63
CA LEU A 15 -8.27 -4.27 -1.59
C LEU A 15 -7.27 -3.91 -2.71
N GLY A 16 -7.44 -4.55 -3.87
CA GLY A 16 -6.76 -4.18 -5.10
C GLY A 16 -7.44 -2.99 -5.75
N VAL A 17 -6.69 -1.91 -5.96
CA VAL A 17 -7.19 -0.70 -6.64
C VAL A 17 -6.38 -0.39 -7.88
N ARG A 18 -6.96 0.44 -8.76
CA ARG A 18 -6.21 1.19 -9.76
C ARG A 18 -5.62 2.44 -9.10
N HIS A 19 -4.55 3.00 -9.66
CA HIS A 19 -4.10 4.31 -9.21
C HIS A 19 -5.22 5.33 -9.37
N LEU A 20 -5.55 6.01 -8.29
CA LEU A 20 -6.55 7.07 -8.34
C LEU A 20 -5.98 8.29 -9.08
N GLU A 21 -6.87 9.00 -9.77
CA GLU A 21 -6.55 10.22 -10.48
C GLU A 21 -7.47 11.35 -10.01
N ARG A 22 -7.10 12.60 -10.30
CA ARG A 22 -7.91 13.79 -9.94
C ARG A 22 -9.30 13.79 -10.59
N SER A 23 -9.45 13.11 -11.72
CA SER A 23 -10.71 12.99 -12.47
C SER A 23 -11.78 12.18 -11.73
N ILE A 24 -11.38 11.27 -10.83
CA ILE A 24 -12.30 10.44 -10.05
C ILE A 24 -12.86 11.29 -8.91
N PRO A 25 -14.17 11.58 -8.85
CA PRO A 25 -14.75 12.38 -7.77
C PRO A 25 -14.82 11.59 -6.46
N ASP A 26 -14.72 12.26 -5.30
CA ASP A 26 -14.85 11.60 -3.98
C ASP A 26 -16.19 10.89 -3.80
N ALA A 27 -17.25 11.38 -4.46
CA ALA A 27 -18.56 10.73 -4.46
C ALA A 27 -18.52 9.29 -5.01
N ALA A 28 -17.62 8.99 -5.96
CA ALA A 28 -17.45 7.64 -6.50
C ALA A 28 -16.84 6.68 -5.48
N LEU A 29 -16.09 7.18 -4.48
CA LEU A 29 -15.49 6.38 -3.41
C LEU A 29 -16.44 6.15 -2.23
N ALA A 30 -17.55 6.91 -2.15
CA ALA A 30 -18.36 7.01 -0.94
C ALA A 30 -18.96 5.68 -0.51
N ARG A 31 -19.48 4.88 -1.46
CA ARG A 31 -20.05 3.56 -1.17
C ARG A 31 -18.99 2.60 -0.65
N GLY A 32 -17.86 2.49 -1.34
CA GLY A 32 -16.77 1.61 -0.92
C GLY A 32 -16.21 1.98 0.45
N LEU A 33 -16.00 3.27 0.72
CA LEU A 33 -15.60 3.74 2.04
C LEU A 33 -16.65 3.41 3.12
N ALA A 34 -17.95 3.43 2.81
CA ALA A 34 -19.00 3.04 3.75
C ALA A 34 -18.92 1.55 4.13
N HIS A 35 -18.67 0.66 3.16
CA HIS A 35 -18.45 -0.76 3.44
C HIS A 35 -17.19 -0.99 4.28
N LEU A 36 -16.06 -0.35 3.92
CA LEU A 36 -14.81 -0.46 4.67
C LEU A 36 -14.94 0.08 6.10
N ARG A 37 -15.63 1.21 6.30
CA ARG A 37 -15.94 1.76 7.64
C ARG A 37 -16.78 0.80 8.46
N ARG A 38 -17.78 0.14 7.87
CA ARG A 38 -18.61 -0.86 8.57
C ARG A 38 -17.81 -2.10 8.94
N TRP A 39 -16.91 -2.53 8.05
CA TRP A 39 -16.01 -3.64 8.32
C TRP A 39 -15.00 -3.34 9.44
N ARG A 40 -14.73 -2.06 9.75
CA ARG A 40 -13.91 -1.61 10.90
C ARG A 40 -12.58 -2.37 11.00
N PRO A 41 -11.64 -2.15 10.05
CA PRO A 41 -10.27 -2.62 10.22
C PRO A 41 -9.69 -2.14 11.55
N ASP A 42 -8.89 -3.00 12.18
CA ASP A 42 -8.07 -2.64 13.34
C ASP A 42 -6.69 -2.10 12.91
N VAL A 43 -6.24 -2.49 11.71
CA VAL A 43 -5.04 -1.99 11.04
C VAL A 43 -5.35 -1.68 9.58
N ILE A 44 -4.84 -0.55 9.08
CA ILE A 44 -4.89 -0.19 7.66
C ILE A 44 -3.44 -0.17 7.14
N ALA A 45 -3.17 -1.03 6.17
CA ALA A 45 -1.89 -1.14 5.49
C ALA A 45 -1.97 -0.54 4.09
N ILE A 46 -0.91 0.14 3.67
CA ILE A 46 -0.83 0.85 2.38
C ILE A 46 0.44 0.50 1.62
N GLU A 47 0.37 0.60 0.29
CA GLU A 47 1.52 0.50 -0.63
C GLU A 47 2.44 1.75 -0.55
N SER A 48 3.01 1.97 0.63
CA SER A 48 4.09 2.93 0.85
C SER A 48 5.30 2.21 1.43
N LEU A 49 6.49 2.69 1.08
CA LEU A 49 7.71 2.20 1.68
C LEU A 49 7.76 2.56 3.18
N PRO A 50 8.13 1.62 4.06
CA PRO A 50 8.53 1.93 5.42
C PRO A 50 9.69 2.91 5.43
N GLY A 51 9.70 3.84 6.38
CA GLY A 51 10.68 4.91 6.37
C GLY A 51 12.13 4.48 6.49
N HIS A 52 12.39 3.40 7.24
CA HIS A 52 13.74 2.83 7.33
C HIS A 52 14.24 2.30 5.98
N LEU A 53 13.37 1.80 5.11
CA LEU A 53 13.74 1.39 3.76
C LEU A 53 14.04 2.59 2.87
N VAL A 54 13.34 3.72 3.06
CA VAL A 54 13.65 4.96 2.34
C VAL A 54 15.08 5.41 2.67
N VAL A 55 15.47 5.38 3.95
CA VAL A 55 16.84 5.69 4.38
C VAL A 55 17.86 4.68 3.84
N GLU A 56 17.54 3.38 3.93
CA GLU A 56 18.41 2.33 3.43
C GLU A 56 18.66 2.43 1.92
N TYR A 57 17.61 2.64 1.13
CA TYR A 57 17.70 2.75 -0.33
C TYR A 57 18.48 3.99 -0.75
N ALA A 58 18.26 5.14 -0.09
CA ALA A 58 19.08 6.33 -0.29
C ALA A 58 20.57 6.04 -0.02
N SER A 59 20.86 5.32 1.07
CA SER A 59 22.24 4.96 1.48
C SER A 59 22.92 3.99 0.52
N ARG A 60 22.17 3.10 -0.13
CA ARG A 60 22.69 2.16 -1.12
C ARG A 60 23.17 2.87 -2.39
N GLY A 61 22.63 4.04 -2.71
CA GLY A 61 23.00 4.80 -3.90
C GLY A 61 22.47 4.19 -5.21
N GLY A 62 22.89 4.76 -6.34
CA GLY A 62 22.52 4.26 -7.67
C GLY A 62 21.01 4.32 -7.92
N PRO A 63 20.42 3.31 -8.60
CA PRO A 63 18.98 3.27 -8.89
C PRO A 63 18.06 3.31 -7.65
N PHE A 64 18.60 3.01 -6.46
CA PHE A 64 17.88 3.09 -5.20
C PHE A 64 17.82 4.51 -4.61
N HIS A 65 18.73 5.41 -5.00
CA HIS A 65 18.80 6.76 -4.45
C HIS A 65 17.60 7.62 -4.86
N ASP A 66 17.32 7.67 -6.16
CA ASP A 66 16.24 8.47 -6.75
C ASP A 66 14.98 7.64 -7.03
N PHE A 67 14.77 6.63 -6.19
CA PHE A 67 13.71 5.66 -6.42
C PHE A 67 12.32 6.34 -6.41
N PRO A 68 11.53 6.28 -7.51
CA PRO A 68 10.41 7.20 -7.73
C PRO A 68 9.05 6.67 -7.24
N VAL A 69 9.00 5.51 -6.59
CA VAL A 69 7.74 4.81 -6.25
C VAL A 69 7.60 4.60 -4.74
N GLY A 70 6.46 4.05 -4.30
CA GLY A 70 6.18 3.78 -2.88
C GLY A 70 6.09 5.04 -2.02
N GLY A 71 5.92 6.23 -2.62
CA GLY A 71 5.94 7.52 -1.90
C GLY A 71 7.32 7.99 -1.44
N ALA A 72 8.40 7.31 -1.84
CA ALA A 72 9.75 7.65 -1.41
C ALA A 72 10.19 9.09 -1.77
N PRO A 73 9.86 9.67 -2.95
CA PRO A 73 10.23 11.06 -3.25
C PRO A 73 9.66 12.04 -2.23
N THR A 74 8.34 12.02 -2.03
CA THR A 74 7.65 12.89 -1.06
C THR A 74 8.17 12.69 0.37
N ALA A 75 8.47 11.45 0.76
CA ALA A 75 9.04 11.16 2.09
C ALA A 75 10.47 11.70 2.25
N ARG A 76 11.27 11.71 1.17
CA ARG A 76 12.62 12.28 1.17
C ARG A 76 12.57 13.80 1.26
N GLU A 77 11.77 14.43 0.41
CA GLU A 77 11.61 15.89 0.35
C GLU A 77 11.16 16.44 1.70
N LEU A 78 10.06 15.94 2.27
CA LEU A 78 9.51 16.46 3.53
C LEU A 78 10.46 16.35 4.72
N ALA A 79 11.24 15.27 4.81
CA ALA A 79 12.21 15.18 5.90
C ALA A 79 13.55 15.83 5.62
N GLU A 80 13.86 16.18 4.37
CA GLU A 80 14.91 17.17 4.10
C GLU A 80 14.46 18.55 4.60
N SER A 81 13.22 18.95 4.29
CA SER A 81 12.62 20.19 4.81
C SER A 81 12.59 20.22 6.35
N ALA A 82 12.33 19.09 7.01
CA ALA A 82 12.30 19.01 8.48
C ALA A 82 13.66 18.74 9.16
N ALA A 83 14.73 18.40 8.43
CA ALA A 83 15.99 17.92 9.00
C ALA A 83 16.68 18.90 9.95
N HIS A 84 16.44 20.19 9.79
CA HIS A 84 17.04 21.24 10.62
C HIS A 84 16.29 21.48 11.94
N LEU A 85 15.12 20.87 12.13
CA LEU A 85 14.28 21.09 13.31
C LEU A 85 14.69 20.19 14.47
N GLN A 86 15.10 18.95 14.19
CA GLN A 86 15.52 17.95 15.17
C GLN A 86 16.61 17.04 14.58
N ASP A 87 17.58 16.64 15.40
CA ASP A 87 18.66 15.71 15.02
C ASP A 87 18.31 14.27 15.47
N TRP A 88 17.27 13.70 14.86
CA TRP A 88 16.82 12.34 15.14
C TRP A 88 17.11 11.41 13.97
N ASP A 89 17.65 10.23 14.27
CA ASP A 89 17.64 9.14 13.31
C ASP A 89 16.20 8.63 13.06
N VAL A 90 16.03 7.83 12.01
CA VAL A 90 14.71 7.33 11.59
C VAL A 90 13.98 6.55 12.69
N TRP A 91 14.71 5.90 13.61
CA TRP A 91 14.15 5.07 14.68
C TRP A 91 13.70 5.92 15.86
N THR A 92 14.53 6.88 16.26
CA THR A 92 14.23 7.87 17.29
C THR A 92 13.04 8.71 16.87
N ALA A 93 13.05 9.22 15.64
CA ALA A 93 11.95 9.98 15.07
C ALA A 93 10.64 9.19 15.08
N ARG A 94 10.66 7.91 14.66
CA ARG A 94 9.48 7.04 14.73
C ARG A 94 9.01 6.82 16.17
N SER A 95 9.94 6.62 17.10
CA SER A 95 9.62 6.43 18.51
C SER A 95 8.90 7.64 19.08
N VAL A 96 9.42 8.85 18.83
CA VAL A 96 8.80 10.11 19.25
C VAL A 96 7.43 10.28 18.63
N ALA A 97 7.29 10.03 17.32
CA ALA A 97 6.01 10.17 16.62
C ALA A 97 4.88 9.31 17.22
N ARG A 98 5.23 8.13 17.75
CA ARG A 98 4.31 7.16 18.35
C ARG A 98 4.06 7.39 19.84
N ASP A 99 4.87 8.22 20.49
CA ASP A 99 4.71 8.54 21.91
C ASP A 99 3.58 9.56 22.11
N GLU A 100 2.48 9.13 22.74
CA GLU A 100 1.33 10.00 23.03
C GLU A 100 1.61 11.05 24.10
N SER A 101 2.69 10.88 24.86
CA SER A 101 3.13 11.87 25.84
C SER A 101 4.01 12.97 25.24
N ALA A 102 4.55 12.75 24.03
CA ALA A 102 5.26 13.79 23.28
C ALA A 102 4.29 14.86 22.78
N ASP A 103 4.77 16.10 22.67
CA ASP A 103 3.95 17.18 22.15
C ASP A 103 3.62 17.00 20.65
N LEU A 104 2.61 17.73 20.19
CA LEU A 104 2.13 17.62 18.82
C LEU A 104 3.22 17.95 17.78
N THR A 105 4.03 18.96 18.03
CA THR A 105 5.07 19.43 17.11
C THR A 105 6.13 18.36 16.92
N ASP A 106 6.64 17.82 18.03
CA ASP A 106 7.62 16.74 18.03
C ASP A 106 7.07 15.48 17.35
N ARG A 107 5.78 15.18 17.52
CA ARG A 107 5.17 14.03 16.83
C ARG A 107 5.02 14.23 15.33
N VAL A 108 4.67 15.44 14.89
CA VAL A 108 4.61 15.78 13.45
C VAL A 108 6.01 15.70 12.85
N ILE A 109 7.00 16.36 13.45
CA ILE A 109 8.41 16.29 13.02
C ILE A 109 8.90 14.84 13.02
N GLY A 110 8.56 14.08 14.05
CA GLY A 110 8.90 12.67 14.19
C GLY A 110 8.40 11.84 13.00
N TRP A 111 7.15 12.00 12.56
CA TRP A 111 6.65 11.28 11.39
C TRP A 111 7.34 11.69 10.09
N LEU A 112 7.67 12.98 9.95
CA LEU A 112 8.41 13.46 8.78
C LEU A 112 9.81 12.86 8.75
N LEU A 113 10.60 13.01 9.82
CA LEU A 113 11.96 12.48 9.95
C LEU A 113 12.01 10.94 9.92
N ALA A 114 10.93 10.29 10.37
CA ALA A 114 10.73 8.86 10.18
C ALA A 114 10.42 8.48 8.72
N ARG A 115 10.38 9.42 7.77
CA ARG A 115 10.06 9.23 6.34
C ARG A 115 8.67 8.65 6.10
N GLU A 116 7.70 8.97 6.95
CA GLU A 116 6.32 8.48 6.86
C GLU A 116 5.29 9.61 6.95
N PRO A 117 5.29 10.55 5.99
CA PRO A 117 4.48 11.77 6.07
C PRO A 117 2.96 11.50 6.07
N LEU A 118 2.51 10.37 5.53
CA LEU A 118 1.08 10.01 5.59
C LEU A 118 0.60 9.72 7.03
N ASN A 119 1.50 9.31 7.93
CA ASN A 119 1.17 9.17 9.35
C ASN A 119 1.09 10.53 10.06
N ALA A 120 1.81 11.56 9.60
CA ALA A 120 1.65 12.93 10.09
C ALA A 120 0.25 13.48 9.81
N LEU A 121 -0.37 13.08 8.69
CA LEU A 121 -1.73 13.47 8.33
C LEU A 121 -2.82 12.92 9.27
N LEU A 122 -2.49 11.95 10.14
CA LEU A 122 -3.39 11.43 11.17
C LEU A 122 -3.42 12.29 12.44
N LEU A 123 -2.53 13.28 12.53
CA LEU A 123 -2.45 14.25 13.62
C LEU A 123 -3.16 15.56 13.24
N PRO A 124 -3.52 16.42 14.21
CA PRO A 124 -3.94 17.79 13.93
C PRO A 124 -2.75 18.67 13.52
N TRP A 125 -2.03 18.26 12.47
CA TRP A 125 -0.76 18.85 12.05
C TRP A 125 -0.85 20.33 11.69
N GLN A 126 -2.03 20.83 11.30
CA GLN A 126 -2.27 22.24 10.99
C GLN A 126 -2.08 23.17 12.19
N THR A 127 -2.15 22.63 13.41
CA THR A 127 -1.93 23.39 14.66
C THR A 127 -0.56 23.11 15.30
N ALA A 128 0.31 22.36 14.62
CA ALA A 128 1.67 22.12 15.09
C ALA A 128 2.53 23.38 14.94
N ASP A 129 3.46 23.59 15.86
CA ASP A 129 4.38 24.74 15.84
C ASP A 129 5.58 24.42 14.92
N VAL A 130 5.33 24.39 13.62
CA VAL A 130 6.32 24.13 12.57
C VAL A 130 6.32 25.28 11.54
N PRO A 131 7.40 25.45 10.75
CA PRO A 131 7.45 26.49 9.72
C PRO A 131 6.28 26.41 8.74
N ALA A 132 5.74 27.57 8.33
CA ALA A 132 4.62 27.64 7.40
C ALA A 132 4.86 26.87 6.08
N ALA A 133 6.09 26.90 5.56
CA ALA A 133 6.45 26.13 4.37
C ALA A 133 6.22 24.62 4.54
N LEU A 134 6.47 24.08 5.73
CA LEU A 134 6.25 22.66 6.02
C LEU A 134 4.75 22.32 6.12
N LEU A 135 3.94 23.26 6.61
CA LEU A 135 2.48 23.15 6.58
C LEU A 135 1.95 23.16 5.14
N ASP A 136 2.51 24.00 4.27
CA ASP A 136 2.15 24.05 2.85
C ASP A 136 2.52 22.74 2.13
N GLU A 137 3.71 22.19 2.41
CA GLU A 137 4.13 20.88 1.88
C GLU A 137 3.21 19.74 2.36
N LEU A 138 2.87 19.70 3.66
CA LEU A 138 1.90 18.73 4.21
C LEU A 138 0.51 18.87 3.60
N SER A 139 0.07 20.10 3.37
CA SER A 139 -1.18 20.40 2.67
C SER A 139 -1.16 19.82 1.25
N ALA A 140 -0.05 19.98 0.52
CA ALA A 140 0.11 19.39 -0.81
C ALA A 140 0.06 17.85 -0.79
N VAL A 141 0.62 17.21 0.26
CA VAL A 141 0.50 15.74 0.45
C VAL A 141 -0.95 15.33 0.71
N CYS A 142 -1.68 16.09 1.52
CA CYS A 142 -3.10 15.84 1.80
C CYS A 142 -3.99 15.91 0.54
N GLU A 143 -3.57 16.68 -0.46
CA GLU A 143 -4.29 16.85 -1.74
C GLU A 143 -3.80 15.92 -2.85
N LEU A 144 -2.93 14.95 -2.53
CA LEU A 144 -2.47 13.94 -3.49
C LEU A 144 -3.65 13.06 -3.91
N PRO A 145 -3.89 12.88 -5.23
CA PRO A 145 -5.02 12.13 -5.73
C PRO A 145 -4.82 10.61 -5.63
N THR A 146 -4.16 10.11 -4.59
CA THR A 146 -3.76 8.69 -4.47
C THR A 146 -4.72 7.92 -3.56
N GLU A 147 -4.84 6.63 -3.81
CA GLU A 147 -5.54 5.66 -2.95
C GLU A 147 -5.05 5.69 -1.50
N ARG A 148 -3.75 5.92 -1.30
CA ARG A 148 -3.13 5.98 0.03
C ARG A 148 -3.67 7.12 0.87
N VAL A 149 -3.99 8.25 0.24
CA VAL A 149 -4.57 9.43 0.91
C VAL A 149 -6.10 9.33 0.91
N ARG A 150 -6.72 9.21 -0.26
CA ARG A 150 -8.18 9.29 -0.43
C ARG A 150 -8.94 8.09 0.14
N ILE A 151 -8.28 6.95 0.30
CA ILE A 151 -8.83 5.77 0.98
C ILE A 151 -8.11 5.53 2.30
N GLY A 152 -6.78 5.36 2.28
CA GLY A 152 -5.99 4.99 3.46
C GLY A 152 -6.07 6.01 4.60
N VAL A 153 -5.50 7.21 4.40
CA VAL A 153 -5.51 8.31 5.39
C VAL A 153 -6.96 8.68 5.77
N ARG A 154 -7.86 8.78 4.78
CA ARG A 154 -9.25 9.14 5.05
C ARG A 154 -9.94 8.14 5.98
N LEU A 155 -9.84 6.85 5.69
CA LEU A 155 -10.45 5.81 6.51
C LEU A 155 -9.77 5.72 7.89
N ALA A 156 -8.46 5.93 7.95
CA ALA A 156 -7.70 5.96 9.19
C ALA A 156 -8.21 7.06 10.14
N LEU A 157 -8.40 8.27 9.62
CA LEU A 157 -8.98 9.40 10.36
C LEU A 157 -10.41 9.09 10.82
N ASP A 158 -11.26 8.60 9.93
CA ASP A 158 -12.67 8.31 10.23
C ASP A 158 -12.84 7.25 11.33
N LEU A 159 -11.90 6.30 11.45
CA LEU A 159 -11.90 5.23 12.44
C LEU A 159 -11.02 5.51 13.67
N GLY A 160 -10.30 6.63 13.70
CA GLY A 160 -9.43 7.02 14.82
C GLY A 160 -8.14 6.20 14.92
N HIS A 161 -7.61 5.71 13.80
CA HIS A 161 -6.30 5.06 13.78
C HIS A 161 -5.18 6.08 14.02
N ARG A 162 -4.10 5.61 14.66
CA ARG A 162 -2.93 6.42 15.01
C ARG A 162 -1.77 6.24 14.03
N GLU A 163 -1.81 5.20 13.22
CA GLU A 163 -0.74 4.80 12.32
C GLU A 163 -1.32 3.95 11.17
N LEU A 164 -0.84 4.22 9.97
CA LEU A 164 -0.92 3.36 8.79
C LEU A 164 0.29 2.44 8.75
N ALA A 165 0.06 1.16 8.46
CA ALA A 165 1.14 0.21 8.22
C ALA A 165 1.68 0.40 6.79
N HIS A 166 2.92 0.87 6.66
CA HIS A 166 3.61 0.91 5.38
C HIS A 166 4.14 -0.50 5.07
N ILE A 167 3.70 -1.11 3.96
CA ILE A 167 4.03 -2.51 3.65
C ILE A 167 4.75 -2.71 2.33
N ASP A 168 4.96 -1.65 1.54
CA ASP A 168 5.69 -1.79 0.29
C ASP A 168 7.15 -2.18 0.54
N ASP A 169 7.74 -2.85 -0.43
CA ASP A 169 9.14 -3.26 -0.42
C ASP A 169 9.59 -3.45 -1.86
N HIS A 170 10.76 -2.93 -2.21
CA HIS A 170 11.36 -3.14 -3.53
C HIS A 170 12.56 -4.08 -3.47
N ALA A 171 12.43 -5.14 -2.68
CA ALA A 171 13.34 -6.25 -2.64
C ALA A 171 13.62 -6.80 -4.06
N GLY A 172 14.85 -7.27 -4.24
CA GLY A 172 15.30 -7.83 -5.52
C GLY A 172 15.63 -6.79 -6.59
N LEU A 173 15.61 -5.49 -6.33
CA LEU A 173 16.05 -4.47 -7.31
C LEU A 173 17.49 -4.69 -7.82
N ALA A 174 18.37 -5.25 -7.00
CA ALA A 174 19.73 -5.64 -7.42
C ALA A 174 19.75 -6.72 -8.53
N ILE A 175 18.65 -7.47 -8.70
CA ILE A 175 18.47 -8.39 -9.83
C ILE A 175 18.31 -7.59 -11.12
N THR A 176 17.53 -6.51 -11.09
CA THR A 176 17.27 -5.66 -12.25
C THR A 176 18.43 -4.71 -12.58
N GLU A 177 19.27 -4.36 -11.61
CA GLU A 177 20.51 -3.57 -11.86
C GLU A 177 21.49 -4.25 -12.81
N ARG A 178 21.46 -5.58 -12.87
CA ARG A 178 22.31 -6.38 -13.76
C ARG A 178 21.79 -6.40 -15.20
N LEU A 179 20.63 -5.82 -15.45
CA LEU A 179 20.00 -5.80 -16.77
C LEU A 179 20.50 -4.60 -17.57
N THR A 180 20.51 -4.75 -18.90
CA THR A 180 20.81 -3.66 -19.82
C THR A 180 19.82 -2.51 -19.65
N SER A 181 20.22 -1.25 -19.83
CA SER A 181 19.34 -0.08 -19.64
C SER A 181 18.02 -0.13 -20.43
N SER A 182 17.97 -0.85 -21.56
CA SER A 182 16.77 -1.04 -22.40
C SER A 182 15.89 -2.23 -22.00
N TRP A 183 16.11 -2.85 -20.83
CA TRP A 183 15.37 -4.05 -20.44
C TRP A 183 13.86 -3.81 -20.34
N MET A 184 13.43 -2.59 -19.99
CA MET A 184 12.00 -2.21 -19.96
C MET A 184 11.42 -2.20 -21.37
N ASP A 185 12.10 -1.59 -22.34
CA ASP A 185 11.68 -1.59 -23.75
C ASP A 185 11.52 -3.01 -24.29
N ILE A 186 12.43 -3.93 -23.91
CA ILE A 186 12.38 -5.34 -24.31
C ILE A 186 11.13 -6.04 -23.76
N LEU A 187 10.69 -5.69 -22.55
CA LEU A 187 9.47 -6.26 -21.96
C LEU A 187 8.20 -5.63 -22.55
N GLU A 188 8.22 -4.32 -22.81
CA GLU A 188 7.09 -3.61 -23.44
C GLU A 188 6.83 -4.07 -24.87
N GLN A 189 7.90 -4.39 -25.61
CA GLN A 189 7.83 -4.91 -26.98
C GLN A 189 7.50 -6.41 -27.06
N SER A 190 7.23 -7.07 -25.94
CA SER A 190 6.79 -8.47 -25.96
C SER A 190 5.33 -8.58 -26.40
N ASP A 191 5.09 -9.17 -27.59
CA ASP A 191 3.75 -9.37 -28.17
C ASP A 191 2.74 -10.00 -27.18
N ALA A 192 3.22 -10.91 -26.33
CA ALA A 192 2.40 -11.59 -25.33
C ALA A 192 1.77 -10.62 -24.30
N SER A 193 2.44 -9.52 -23.97
CA SER A 193 1.91 -8.49 -23.07
C SER A 193 0.87 -7.60 -23.75
N GLY A 194 1.04 -7.33 -25.05
CA GLY A 194 0.09 -6.55 -25.85
C GLY A 194 -1.26 -7.26 -26.02
N GLU A 195 -1.25 -8.51 -26.47
CA GLU A 195 -2.48 -9.32 -26.64
C GLU A 195 -3.22 -9.53 -25.30
N LEU A 196 -2.47 -9.73 -24.21
CA LEU A 196 -3.06 -9.84 -22.88
C LEU A 196 -3.69 -8.52 -22.43
N ARG A 197 -3.07 -7.37 -22.69
CA ARG A 197 -3.67 -6.06 -22.37
C ARG A 197 -4.99 -5.85 -23.13
N ASP A 198 -5.03 -6.20 -24.40
CA ASP A 198 -6.23 -6.04 -25.24
C ASP A 198 -7.37 -7.01 -24.88
N SER A 199 -7.03 -8.18 -24.32
CA SER A 199 -8.00 -9.17 -23.86
C SER A 199 -8.45 -9.01 -22.41
N GLY A 200 -8.04 -7.90 -21.76
CA GLY A 200 -8.44 -7.60 -20.40
C GLY A 200 -9.95 -7.51 -20.22
N PRO A 201 -10.49 -7.86 -19.03
CA PRO A 201 -11.91 -7.67 -18.77
C PRO A 201 -12.25 -6.18 -18.93
N PRO A 202 -13.36 -5.84 -19.61
CA PRO A 202 -13.70 -4.44 -19.85
C PRO A 202 -13.82 -3.68 -18.53
N PRO A 203 -13.47 -2.39 -18.50
CA PRO A 203 -13.67 -1.56 -17.31
C PRO A 203 -15.18 -1.41 -17.04
N VAL A 204 -15.53 -1.06 -15.79
CA VAL A 204 -16.92 -0.66 -15.49
C VAL A 204 -17.25 0.62 -16.28
N PRO A 205 -18.39 0.69 -17.00
CA PRO A 205 -18.77 1.88 -17.75
C PRO A 205 -18.95 3.12 -16.86
N GLU A 206 -18.53 4.29 -17.38
CA GLU A 206 -18.67 5.57 -16.67
C GLU A 206 -20.13 6.10 -16.67
N PRO A 207 -20.58 6.81 -15.62
CA PRO A 207 -19.87 7.06 -14.37
C PRO A 207 -19.85 5.81 -13.48
N ALA A 208 -18.66 5.27 -13.23
CA ALA A 208 -18.51 4.09 -12.40
C ALA A 208 -18.38 4.51 -10.94
N ASP A 209 -19.19 3.91 -10.07
CA ASP A 209 -18.91 3.91 -8.64
C ASP A 209 -17.68 3.01 -8.41
N GLU A 210 -16.67 3.51 -7.69
CA GLU A 210 -15.40 2.80 -7.50
C GLU A 210 -15.59 1.46 -6.79
N TRP A 211 -16.65 1.27 -6.00
CA TRP A 211 -16.96 -0.04 -5.43
C TRP A 211 -17.29 -1.09 -6.51
N ASP A 212 -17.97 -0.73 -7.59
CA ASP A 212 -18.23 -1.69 -8.69
C ASP A 212 -16.92 -2.08 -9.38
N GLU A 213 -16.02 -1.11 -9.57
CA GLU A 213 -14.70 -1.37 -10.12
C GLU A 213 -13.86 -2.25 -9.18
N TRP A 214 -13.87 -2.00 -7.87
CA TRP A 214 -13.18 -2.85 -6.90
C TRP A 214 -13.75 -4.27 -6.87
N MET A 215 -15.08 -4.41 -6.98
CA MET A 215 -15.75 -5.71 -7.06
C MET A 215 -15.41 -6.47 -8.35
N ARG A 216 -15.32 -5.75 -9.49
CA ARG A 216 -14.83 -6.31 -10.76
C ARG A 216 -13.39 -6.79 -10.61
N MET A 217 -12.52 -5.99 -10.00
CA MET A 217 -11.10 -6.29 -9.81
C MET A 217 -10.86 -7.41 -8.79
N ALA A 218 -11.74 -7.57 -7.81
CA ALA A 218 -11.74 -8.71 -6.88
C ALA A 218 -12.26 -10.02 -7.52
N GLY A 219 -12.86 -9.94 -8.72
CA GLY A 219 -13.41 -11.08 -9.45
C GLY A 219 -12.34 -12.04 -9.98
N PRO A 220 -12.65 -13.35 -10.08
CA PRO A 220 -11.67 -14.36 -10.50
C PRO A 220 -11.14 -14.15 -11.92
N SER A 221 -11.95 -13.62 -12.84
CA SER A 221 -11.53 -13.30 -14.21
C SER A 221 -10.46 -12.22 -14.24
N PHE A 222 -10.66 -11.13 -13.49
CA PHE A 222 -9.68 -10.05 -13.37
C PHE A 222 -8.41 -10.52 -12.67
N LEU A 223 -8.53 -11.24 -11.55
CA LEU A 223 -7.37 -11.74 -10.80
C LEU A 223 -6.53 -12.72 -11.64
N SER A 224 -7.16 -13.59 -12.44
CA SER A 224 -6.44 -14.47 -13.36
C SER A 224 -5.74 -13.66 -14.46
N TRP A 225 -6.45 -12.69 -15.05
CA TRP A 225 -5.91 -11.86 -16.12
C TRP A 225 -4.71 -11.03 -15.65
N ILE A 226 -4.79 -10.36 -14.50
CA ILE A 226 -3.70 -9.51 -14.01
C ILE A 226 -2.49 -10.34 -13.59
N GLU A 227 -2.68 -11.54 -13.01
CA GLU A 227 -1.55 -12.44 -12.71
C GLU A 227 -0.89 -12.95 -13.99
N ASP A 228 -1.69 -13.25 -15.02
CA ASP A 228 -1.17 -13.61 -16.33
C ASP A 228 -0.44 -12.46 -17.00
N LEU A 229 -0.92 -11.23 -16.87
CA LEU A 229 -0.25 -10.05 -17.42
C LEU A 229 1.07 -9.75 -16.72
N GLU A 230 1.10 -9.78 -15.39
CA GLU A 230 2.25 -9.36 -14.57
C GLU A 230 3.31 -10.46 -14.43
N SER A 231 2.90 -11.74 -14.37
CA SER A 231 3.79 -12.88 -14.13
C SER A 231 3.73 -13.91 -15.24
N GLY A 232 2.54 -14.25 -15.73
CA GLY A 232 2.34 -15.30 -16.73
C GLY A 232 3.03 -14.99 -18.07
N SER A 233 2.93 -13.75 -18.53
CA SER A 233 3.56 -13.22 -19.75
C SER A 233 5.08 -13.39 -19.68
N LEU A 234 5.67 -13.04 -18.53
CA LEU A 234 7.11 -13.18 -18.26
C LEU A 234 7.54 -14.65 -18.19
N ALA A 235 6.72 -15.51 -17.59
CA ALA A 235 7.01 -16.94 -17.46
C ALA A 235 6.89 -17.69 -18.80
N ARG A 236 5.91 -17.31 -19.63
CA ARG A 236 5.58 -17.97 -20.90
C ARG A 236 6.29 -17.39 -22.11
N SER A 237 6.88 -16.19 -22.01
CA SER A 237 7.58 -15.52 -23.11
C SER A 237 8.46 -16.49 -23.91
N HIS A 238 8.16 -16.62 -25.20
CA HIS A 238 8.89 -17.48 -26.13
C HIS A 238 10.34 -17.02 -26.30
N VAL A 239 10.59 -15.72 -26.12
CA VAL A 239 11.91 -15.13 -26.03
C VAL A 239 12.38 -15.27 -24.57
N LYS A 240 12.83 -16.47 -24.19
CA LYS A 240 13.34 -16.80 -22.84
C LYS A 240 14.68 -16.11 -22.56
N THR A 241 14.71 -14.78 -22.54
CA THR A 241 15.88 -14.04 -22.10
C THR A 241 16.01 -14.10 -20.59
N PHE A 242 17.23 -13.92 -20.11
CA PHE A 242 17.52 -13.68 -18.69
C PHE A 242 16.66 -12.54 -18.11
N ILE A 243 16.32 -11.52 -18.93
CA ILE A 243 15.50 -10.36 -18.53
C ILE A 243 14.13 -10.76 -18.00
N HIS A 244 13.39 -11.63 -18.69
CA HIS A 244 12.04 -12.03 -18.26
C HIS A 244 12.07 -12.78 -16.91
N ARG A 245 13.03 -13.70 -16.74
CA ARG A 245 13.21 -14.43 -15.47
C ARG A 245 13.69 -13.51 -14.35
N ALA A 246 14.59 -12.58 -14.65
CA ALA A 246 15.10 -11.61 -13.70
C ALA A 246 13.98 -10.67 -13.21
N ARG A 247 13.15 -10.17 -14.12
CA ARG A 247 11.97 -9.36 -13.76
C ARG A 247 10.96 -10.17 -12.96
N LEU A 248 10.63 -11.39 -13.37
CA LEU A 248 9.71 -12.26 -12.61
C LEU A 248 10.26 -12.55 -11.21
N ALA A 249 11.55 -12.86 -11.08
CA ALA A 249 12.19 -13.10 -9.79
C ALA A 249 12.13 -11.84 -8.90
N GLN A 250 12.40 -10.66 -9.45
CA GLN A 250 12.28 -9.40 -8.74
C GLN A 250 10.83 -9.12 -8.30
N TRP A 251 9.85 -9.35 -9.19
CA TRP A 251 8.42 -9.17 -8.88
C TRP A 251 7.96 -10.07 -7.73
N ARG A 252 8.41 -11.35 -7.73
CA ARG A 252 8.14 -12.28 -6.63
C ARG A 252 8.85 -11.88 -5.35
N ALA A 253 10.09 -11.41 -5.41
CA ALA A 253 10.84 -10.94 -4.25
C ALA A 253 10.14 -9.76 -3.56
N ARG A 254 9.71 -8.74 -4.33
CA ARG A 254 8.90 -7.62 -3.83
C ARG A 254 7.66 -8.09 -3.08
N ASN A 255 6.83 -8.91 -3.71
CA ASN A 255 5.57 -9.35 -3.12
C ASN A 255 5.75 -10.26 -1.89
N LEU A 256 6.80 -11.08 -1.84
CA LEU A 256 7.14 -11.86 -0.64
C LEU A 256 7.58 -10.95 0.51
N ALA A 257 8.37 -9.92 0.23
CA ALA A 257 8.81 -8.97 1.24
C ALA A 257 7.64 -8.10 1.75
N MET A 258 6.72 -7.71 0.86
CA MET A 258 5.45 -7.07 1.24
C MET A 258 4.58 -7.99 2.13
N ALA A 259 4.48 -9.27 1.79
CA ALA A 259 3.74 -10.25 2.59
C ALA A 259 4.36 -10.39 4.00
N ALA A 260 5.69 -10.41 4.12
CA ALA A 260 6.37 -10.43 5.41
C ALA A 260 6.05 -9.18 6.27
N ARG A 261 6.02 -7.98 5.67
CA ARG A 261 5.63 -6.73 6.36
C ARG A 261 4.17 -6.74 6.79
N LEU A 262 3.31 -7.27 5.93
CA LEU A 262 1.91 -7.46 6.28
C LEU A 262 1.75 -8.46 7.44
N ARG A 263 2.60 -9.49 7.53
CA ARG A 263 2.62 -10.38 8.70
C ARG A 263 2.97 -9.65 9.98
N GLU A 264 3.95 -8.75 9.96
CA GLU A 264 4.23 -7.88 11.11
C GLU A 264 3.00 -7.04 11.50
N ALA A 265 2.27 -6.50 10.53
CA ALA A 265 1.06 -5.73 10.77
C ALA A 265 -0.06 -6.58 11.40
N THR A 266 -0.30 -7.79 10.88
CA THR A 266 -1.30 -8.73 11.44
C THR A 266 -0.93 -9.18 12.86
N GLY A 267 0.36 -9.28 13.18
CA GLY A 267 0.84 -9.62 14.53
C GLY A 267 0.53 -8.55 15.59
N ARG A 268 0.23 -7.31 15.17
CA ARG A 268 -0.19 -6.22 16.08
C ARG A 268 -1.65 -6.35 16.50
N CYS A 269 -2.43 -7.20 15.84
CA CYS A 269 -3.86 -7.39 16.10
C CYS A 269 -4.31 -8.85 15.95
N PRO A 270 -3.83 -9.81 16.77
CA PRO A 270 -4.30 -11.19 16.72
C PRO A 270 -5.83 -11.30 16.85
N GLY A 271 -6.48 -12.01 15.92
CA GLY A 271 -7.95 -12.12 15.85
C GLY A 271 -8.67 -10.84 15.39
N GLY A 272 -7.91 -9.82 14.99
CA GLY A 272 -8.40 -8.55 14.48
C GLY A 272 -8.64 -8.55 12.97
N ARG A 273 -8.82 -7.36 12.41
CA ARG A 273 -9.04 -7.11 10.98
C ARG A 273 -7.95 -6.21 10.40
N VAL A 274 -7.34 -6.63 9.31
CA VAL A 274 -6.36 -5.85 8.56
C VAL A 274 -6.89 -5.54 7.17
N LEU A 275 -7.04 -4.26 6.85
CA LEU A 275 -7.28 -3.81 5.49
C LEU A 275 -5.94 -3.52 4.82
N VAL A 276 -5.75 -4.00 3.59
CA VAL A 276 -4.56 -3.76 2.79
C VAL A 276 -4.97 -3.06 1.50
N ILE A 277 -4.41 -1.87 1.24
CA ILE A 277 -4.69 -1.06 0.06
C ILE A 277 -3.44 -1.06 -0.83
N VAL A 278 -3.54 -1.74 -1.97
CA VAL A 278 -2.43 -1.94 -2.91
C VAL A 278 -2.93 -1.86 -4.35
N GLY A 279 -2.02 -1.58 -5.29
CA GLY A 279 -2.28 -1.77 -6.71
C GLY A 279 -2.73 -3.21 -6.99
N SER A 280 -3.73 -3.38 -7.85
CA SER A 280 -4.35 -4.69 -8.08
C SER A 280 -3.41 -5.79 -8.58
N ALA A 281 -2.33 -5.41 -9.26
CA ALA A 281 -1.22 -6.30 -9.65
C ALA A 281 -0.58 -7.04 -8.45
N HIS A 282 -0.62 -6.45 -7.25
CA HIS A 282 -0.09 -7.05 -6.03
C HIS A 282 -1.04 -8.08 -5.39
N VAL A 283 -2.34 -8.08 -5.74
CA VAL A 283 -3.33 -8.91 -5.07
C VAL A 283 -3.06 -10.41 -5.26
N PRO A 284 -2.91 -10.95 -6.49
CA PRO A 284 -2.66 -12.38 -6.65
C PRO A 284 -1.41 -12.90 -5.93
N PRO A 285 -0.20 -12.29 -6.07
CA PRO A 285 0.99 -12.80 -5.40
C PRO A 285 0.94 -12.62 -3.87
N LEU A 286 0.32 -11.55 -3.35
CA LEU A 286 0.13 -11.39 -1.91
C LEU A 286 -0.81 -12.46 -1.34
N ARG A 287 -1.95 -12.72 -2.01
CA ARG A 287 -2.87 -13.79 -1.60
C ARG A 287 -2.15 -15.13 -1.57
N ALA A 288 -1.41 -15.47 -2.62
CA ALA A 288 -0.65 -16.72 -2.69
C ALA A 288 0.37 -16.85 -1.54
N ALA A 289 1.13 -15.79 -1.26
CA ALA A 289 2.12 -15.78 -0.19
C ALA A 289 1.48 -15.94 1.21
N LEU A 290 0.34 -15.30 1.45
CA LEU A 290 -0.33 -15.34 2.76
C LEU A 290 -1.19 -16.59 2.98
N THR A 291 -1.64 -17.27 1.92
CA THR A 291 -2.35 -18.54 2.05
C THR A 291 -1.41 -19.74 2.20
N THR A 292 -0.13 -19.57 1.91
CA THR A 292 0.87 -20.64 2.02
C THR A 292 1.39 -20.72 3.45
N ASP A 293 1.10 -21.84 4.13
CA ASP A 293 1.62 -22.18 5.46
C ASP A 293 1.35 -21.14 6.58
N GLN A 294 0.27 -20.36 6.46
CA GLN A 294 -0.22 -19.48 7.54
C GLN A 294 -1.49 -20.09 8.15
N HIS A 295 -1.46 -20.38 9.45
CA HIS A 295 -2.54 -21.09 10.16
C HIS A 295 -3.42 -20.15 11.02
N ASP A 296 -3.03 -18.90 11.16
CA ASP A 296 -3.65 -17.87 11.99
C ASP A 296 -4.30 -16.74 11.18
N LEU A 297 -4.37 -16.88 9.85
CA LEU A 297 -4.93 -15.89 8.95
C LEU A 297 -6.16 -16.40 8.20
N ARG A 298 -7.11 -15.49 7.96
CA ARG A 298 -8.22 -15.69 7.02
C ARG A 298 -8.22 -14.57 5.99
N ILE A 299 -8.04 -14.91 4.72
CA ILE A 299 -8.22 -13.96 3.63
C ILE A 299 -9.72 -13.73 3.42
N VAL A 300 -10.16 -12.49 3.61
CA VAL A 300 -11.56 -12.08 3.43
C VAL A 300 -11.77 -11.69 1.98
N ASP A 301 -12.83 -12.20 1.36
CA ASP A 301 -13.24 -11.77 0.04
C ASP A 301 -14.00 -10.43 0.11
N LEU A 302 -13.71 -9.51 -0.82
CA LEU A 302 -14.37 -8.20 -0.84
C LEU A 302 -15.90 -8.33 -0.94
N ARG A 303 -16.40 -9.38 -1.61
CA ARG A 303 -17.83 -9.66 -1.77
C ARG A 303 -18.53 -9.98 -0.44
N GLU A 304 -17.78 -10.41 0.58
CA GLU A 304 -18.34 -10.63 1.92
C GLU A 304 -18.87 -9.32 2.54
N LEU A 305 -18.28 -8.17 2.18
CA LEU A 305 -18.69 -6.86 2.70
C LEU A 305 -19.99 -6.33 2.09
N ASP A 306 -20.44 -6.90 0.96
CA ASP A 306 -21.72 -6.57 0.32
C ASP A 306 -22.90 -7.22 1.07
N GLY A 307 -22.64 -8.36 1.74
CA GLY A 307 -23.63 -9.19 2.43
C GLY A 307 -23.81 -8.93 3.93
N GLU A 308 -23.08 -7.98 4.55
CA GLU A 308 -23.17 -7.67 5.98
C GLU A 308 -24.45 -6.87 6.36
N SER A 309 -25.61 -7.41 5.98
CA SER A 309 -26.90 -7.18 6.63
C SER A 309 -27.29 -8.39 7.53
N GLY A 310 -26.41 -9.37 7.71
CA GLY A 310 -26.75 -10.67 8.31
C GLY A 310 -25.69 -11.37 9.16
N LEU A 311 -24.66 -10.68 9.68
CA LEU A 311 -23.82 -11.27 10.72
C LEU A 311 -24.54 -11.20 12.06
N THR A 312 -25.20 -12.31 12.36
CA THR A 312 -25.78 -12.67 13.66
C THR A 312 -24.87 -12.29 14.81
N ALA A 313 -25.48 -11.66 15.83
CA ALA A 313 -24.89 -11.46 17.15
C ALA A 313 -24.25 -12.75 17.68
N PRO A 314 -23.13 -12.68 18.41
CA PRO A 314 -22.52 -13.86 19.01
C PRO A 314 -23.51 -14.51 19.98
N ARG A 315 -23.68 -15.82 19.86
CA ARG A 315 -24.24 -16.66 20.91
C ARG A 315 -23.19 -16.92 21.97
#